data_AF-A0A2T4D3Z6-F1
#
_entry.id   AF-A0A2T4D3Z6-F1
#
_cell.length_a   1.000
_cell.length_b   1.000
_cell.length_c   1.000
_cell.angle_alpha   90.00
_cell.angle_beta   90.00
_cell.angle_gamma   90.00
#
_symmetry.space_group_name_H-M   'P 1'
#
loop_
_entity.id
_entity.type
_entity.pdbx_description
1 polymer ?
#
loop_
_entity_poly.entity_id
_entity_poly.type
_entity_poly.pdbx_seq_one_letter_code
_entity_poly.pdbx_strand_id
1 'polypeptide(L)'
;MRKWISFPKQVGVTSKQAHADLPEQAIYEREVGRSGFFGPATHFHHRHAPTGWSEWTGDLRPRNFDFNKLDNVATDSPWQVPMLLHNAHCKFRIWHCQQNMPFLVRNADGDELLFVHEGRGELFCDYGHITLEKGDYFSIPRSTSWRLEPIEPMQLVMIEATNGSYQLPEKGLVGNHAIFDPACLEVPDIDDAFKAQYDENEWQVQVKRHGKVSVITYPYNPLDAVGWHGDLAPVRVNWRDFRPLMSHRYHLPPSAHTTFVAER
;
A
#
# COMPACT_ATOMS: atom_id res chain seq x y z
N MET A 1 -23.62 -9.76 -4.17
CA MET A 1 -24.22 -8.77 -3.25
C MET A 1 -24.61 -9.48 -1.95
N ARG A 2 -24.05 -9.10 -0.78
CA ARG A 2 -24.41 -9.73 0.50
C ARG A 2 -25.67 -9.07 1.04
N LYS A 3 -26.74 -9.84 1.26
CA LYS A 3 -27.99 -9.33 1.86
C LYS A 3 -27.94 -9.51 3.38
N TRP A 4 -27.46 -8.50 4.08
CA TRP A 4 -27.41 -8.52 5.54
C TRP A 4 -28.81 -8.36 6.15
N ILE A 5 -29.06 -9.01 7.30
CA ILE A 5 -30.20 -8.66 8.14
C ILE A 5 -29.87 -7.31 8.78
N SER A 6 -30.42 -6.23 8.25
CA SER A 6 -30.17 -4.87 8.72
C SER A 6 -31.43 -4.03 8.60
N PHE A 7 -31.72 -3.26 9.64
CA PHE A 7 -32.76 -2.24 9.66
C PHE A 7 -32.33 -1.12 10.63
N PRO A 8 -32.63 0.15 10.35
CA PRO A 8 -32.27 1.25 11.24
C PRO A 8 -33.03 1.13 12.57
N LYS A 9 -32.32 1.23 13.69
CA LYS A 9 -32.90 1.13 15.03
C LYS A 9 -32.10 1.98 16.01
N GLN A 10 -32.81 2.76 16.82
CA GLN A 10 -32.26 3.53 17.94
C GLN A 10 -32.91 3.02 19.24
N VAL A 11 -32.10 2.79 20.28
CA VAL A 11 -32.54 2.35 21.62
C VAL A 11 -31.65 3.00 22.67
N GLY A 12 -32.25 3.56 23.72
CA GLY A 12 -31.52 4.23 24.80
C GLY A 12 -31.07 5.65 24.47
N VAL A 13 -30.10 6.18 25.22
CA VAL A 13 -29.51 7.49 24.95
C VAL A 13 -28.38 7.35 23.94
N THR A 14 -28.58 7.93 22.75
CA THR A 14 -27.61 7.88 21.66
C THR A 14 -27.54 9.22 20.95
N SER A 15 -26.45 9.45 20.23
CA SER A 15 -26.47 10.45 19.17
C SER A 15 -27.39 10.00 18.03
N LYS A 16 -27.81 10.95 17.21
CA LYS A 16 -28.49 10.69 15.92
C LYS A 16 -27.49 10.51 14.77
N GLN A 17 -26.22 10.86 14.97
CA GLN A 17 -25.17 10.85 13.97
C GLN A 17 -23.89 10.25 14.54
N ALA A 18 -23.17 9.48 13.73
CA ALA A 18 -21.87 8.96 14.12
C ALA A 18 -20.89 10.12 14.39
N HIS A 19 -20.11 10.01 15.46
CA HIS A 19 -19.04 10.96 15.79
C HIS A 19 -19.48 12.42 16.02
N ALA A 20 -20.76 12.66 16.28
CA ALA A 20 -21.32 13.99 16.53
C ALA A 20 -22.27 13.97 17.72
N ASP A 21 -22.45 15.11 18.40
CA ASP A 21 -23.40 15.31 19.49
C ASP A 21 -23.42 14.16 20.51
N LEU A 22 -22.23 13.76 20.96
CA LEU A 22 -22.09 12.63 21.87
C LEU A 22 -22.83 12.91 23.19
N PRO A 23 -23.60 11.95 23.74
CA PRO A 23 -24.29 12.16 25.00
C PRO A 23 -23.30 12.51 26.12
N GLU A 24 -23.62 13.52 26.94
CA GLU A 24 -22.75 13.98 28.02
C GLU A 24 -22.35 12.87 28.99
N GLN A 25 -23.27 11.93 29.27
CA GLN A 25 -23.02 10.79 30.13
C GLN A 25 -22.28 9.64 29.45
N ALA A 26 -22.05 9.70 28.13
CA ALA A 26 -21.52 8.61 27.33
C ALA A 26 -20.64 9.10 26.17
N ILE A 27 -19.60 9.88 26.51
CA ILE A 27 -18.68 10.54 25.56
C ILE A 27 -17.76 9.58 24.79
N TYR A 28 -17.73 8.29 25.14
CA TYR A 28 -16.89 7.31 24.45
C TYR A 28 -17.70 6.54 23.42
N GLU A 29 -17.46 6.81 22.14
CA GLU A 29 -18.11 6.08 21.05
C GLU A 29 -17.30 4.85 20.62
N ARG A 30 -17.98 3.74 20.36
CA ARG A 30 -17.41 2.53 19.75
C ARG A 30 -18.21 2.15 18.53
N GLU A 31 -17.57 2.14 17.38
CA GLU A 31 -18.15 1.57 16.15
C GLU A 31 -17.89 0.06 16.09
N VAL A 32 -18.93 -0.71 15.75
CA VAL A 32 -18.83 -2.12 15.40
C VAL A 32 -19.36 -2.30 13.98
N GLY A 33 -18.47 -2.62 13.04
CA GLY A 33 -18.79 -2.77 11.63
C GLY A 33 -18.54 -4.17 11.08
N ARG A 34 -19.15 -4.47 9.93
CA ARG A 34 -18.83 -5.64 9.10
C ARG A 34 -18.12 -5.21 7.82
N SER A 35 -17.28 -6.09 7.28
CA SER A 35 -16.61 -5.91 5.98
C SER A 35 -15.81 -4.61 5.84
N GLY A 36 -15.14 -4.15 6.89
CA GLY A 36 -14.21 -3.00 6.81
C GLY A 36 -14.87 -1.73 6.26
N PHE A 37 -15.94 -1.26 6.92
CA PHE A 37 -16.75 -0.09 6.55
C PHE A 37 -17.70 -0.24 5.35
N PHE A 38 -17.68 -1.38 4.63
CA PHE A 38 -18.60 -1.65 3.51
C PHE A 38 -19.87 -2.42 3.90
N GLY A 39 -19.98 -2.84 5.17
CA GLY A 39 -21.13 -3.58 5.70
C GLY A 39 -21.95 -2.77 6.71
N PRO A 40 -22.96 -3.38 7.35
CA PRO A 40 -23.70 -2.75 8.43
C PRO A 40 -22.76 -2.40 9.60
N ALA A 41 -23.06 -1.28 10.26
CA ALA A 41 -22.34 -0.78 11.43
C ALA A 41 -23.31 -0.33 12.53
N THR A 42 -22.83 -0.38 13.77
CA THR A 42 -23.53 0.12 14.97
C THR A 42 -22.57 0.97 15.78
N HIS A 43 -23.03 2.15 16.20
CA HIS A 43 -22.30 3.04 17.10
C HIS A 43 -22.84 2.91 18.53
N PHE A 44 -21.98 2.50 19.45
CA PHE A 44 -22.29 2.40 20.87
C PHE A 44 -21.75 3.62 21.61
N HIS A 45 -22.54 4.17 22.53
CA HIS A 45 -22.09 5.25 23.43
C HIS A 45 -21.87 4.68 24.83
N HIS A 46 -20.66 4.82 25.35
CA HIS A 46 -20.22 4.22 26.60
C HIS A 46 -19.90 5.28 27.66
N ARG A 47 -20.24 4.98 28.91
CA ARG A 47 -19.85 5.77 30.09
C ARG A 47 -18.35 5.74 30.38
N HIS A 48 -17.67 4.67 29.98
CA HIS A 48 -16.24 4.46 30.15
C HIS A 48 -15.61 4.18 28.79
N ALA A 49 -14.32 4.47 28.66
CA ALA A 49 -13.57 4.11 27.46
C ALA A 49 -13.70 2.60 27.21
N PRO A 50 -14.14 2.16 26.01
CA PRO A 50 -14.13 0.74 25.63
C PRO A 50 -12.75 0.11 25.75
N THR A 51 -11.71 0.95 25.73
CA THR A 51 -10.30 0.57 25.87
C THR A 51 -9.72 0.64 27.28
N GLY A 52 -10.56 0.89 28.30
CA GLY A 52 -10.17 1.00 29.70
C GLY A 52 -10.03 -0.32 30.45
N TRP A 53 -9.51 -1.39 29.82
CA TRP A 53 -9.26 -2.65 30.51
C TRP A 53 -8.01 -2.57 31.41
N SER A 54 -8.05 -3.22 32.58
CA SER A 54 -6.92 -3.28 33.52
C SER A 54 -5.99 -4.47 33.29
N GLU A 55 -6.51 -5.57 32.74
CA GLU A 55 -5.77 -6.80 32.46
C GLU A 55 -6.30 -7.45 31.17
N TRP A 56 -5.41 -8.10 30.41
CA TRP A 56 -5.76 -8.90 29.23
C TRP A 56 -4.81 -10.10 29.12
N THR A 57 -5.37 -11.31 29.13
CA THR A 57 -4.64 -12.58 28.99
C THR A 57 -4.94 -13.26 27.65
N GLY A 58 -4.01 -14.11 27.19
CA GLY A 58 -4.11 -14.83 25.91
C GLY A 58 -3.57 -14.07 24.69
N ASP A 59 -3.54 -14.76 23.55
CA ASP A 59 -2.79 -14.35 22.36
C ASP A 59 -3.36 -13.12 21.62
N LEU A 60 -4.64 -12.80 21.86
CA LEU A 60 -5.36 -11.70 21.20
C LEU A 60 -5.16 -10.34 21.87
N ARG A 61 -4.29 -10.25 22.88
CA ARG A 61 -3.99 -8.98 23.54
C ARG A 61 -3.48 -7.94 22.52
N PRO A 62 -4.01 -6.70 22.52
CA PRO A 62 -3.58 -5.67 21.58
C PRO A 62 -2.11 -5.36 21.77
N ARG A 63 -1.43 -5.10 20.66
CA ARG A 63 -0.02 -4.72 20.60
C ARG A 63 0.09 -3.35 19.94
N ASN A 64 0.92 -2.50 20.52
CA ASN A 64 1.31 -1.24 19.91
C ASN A 64 2.77 -1.41 19.44
N PHE A 65 2.99 -1.29 18.13
CA PHE A 65 4.31 -1.46 17.53
C PHE A 65 4.89 -0.09 17.17
N ASP A 66 6.15 0.10 17.51
CA ASP A 66 6.91 1.30 17.15
C ASP A 66 7.99 0.90 16.13
N PHE A 67 7.66 1.06 14.84
CA PHE A 67 8.54 0.67 13.75
C PHE A 67 9.70 1.65 13.49
N ASN A 68 9.77 2.76 14.22
CA ASN A 68 10.94 3.65 14.16
C ASN A 68 12.20 3.03 14.80
N LYS A 69 12.04 1.92 15.53
CA LYS A 69 13.11 1.20 16.25
C LYS A 69 13.54 -0.07 15.53
N LEU A 70 13.24 -0.20 14.24
CA LEU A 70 13.61 -1.38 13.46
C LEU A 70 15.09 -1.32 13.07
N ASP A 71 15.78 -2.43 13.34
CA ASP A 71 17.10 -2.72 12.81
C ASP A 71 16.99 -3.62 11.57
N ASN A 72 18.08 -3.77 10.80
CA ASN A 72 18.17 -4.68 9.64
C ASN A 72 17.13 -4.40 8.54
N VAL A 73 16.68 -3.15 8.41
CA VAL A 73 15.83 -2.69 7.31
C VAL A 73 16.64 -2.08 6.17
N ALA A 74 17.92 -1.78 6.39
CA ALA A 74 18.87 -1.39 5.36
C ALA A 74 19.56 -2.64 4.80
N THR A 75 19.01 -3.20 3.73
CA THR A 75 19.51 -4.40 3.06
C THR A 75 19.64 -4.14 1.57
N ASP A 76 20.52 -4.88 0.89
CA ASP A 76 20.70 -4.73 -0.56
C ASP A 76 19.47 -5.23 -1.34
N SER A 77 18.79 -6.26 -0.79
CA SER A 77 17.57 -6.83 -1.38
C SER A 77 16.34 -6.52 -0.53
N PRO A 78 15.22 -6.09 -1.14
CA PRO A 78 13.94 -5.98 -0.44
C PRO A 78 13.42 -7.32 0.10
N TRP A 79 13.89 -8.45 -0.45
CA TRP A 79 13.46 -9.78 0.01
C TRP A 79 14.12 -10.25 1.30
N GLN A 80 15.19 -9.56 1.72
CA GLN A 80 15.88 -9.81 3.00
C GLN A 80 15.29 -9.00 4.16
N VAL A 81 14.44 -8.01 3.85
CA VAL A 81 13.82 -7.15 4.84
C VAL A 81 12.83 -7.96 5.71
N PRO A 82 12.88 -7.81 7.04
CA PRO A 82 11.94 -8.47 7.94
C PRO A 82 10.48 -8.17 7.57
N MET A 83 9.66 -9.22 7.55
CA MET A 83 8.21 -9.08 7.41
C MET A 83 7.61 -8.64 8.74
N LEU A 84 6.95 -7.48 8.76
CA LEU A 84 6.49 -6.85 10.01
C LEU A 84 5.06 -7.23 10.36
N LEU A 85 4.13 -7.00 9.43
CA LEU A 85 2.71 -7.34 9.58
C LEU A 85 2.29 -8.17 8.37
N HIS A 86 1.59 -9.27 8.60
CA HIS A 86 1.17 -10.12 7.50
C HIS A 86 -0.05 -10.98 7.83
N ASN A 87 -0.72 -11.41 6.77
CA ASN A 87 -1.67 -12.51 6.77
C ASN A 87 -1.52 -13.28 5.44
N ALA A 88 -2.49 -14.12 5.06
CA ALA A 88 -2.42 -14.90 3.82
C ALA A 88 -2.48 -14.06 2.53
N HIS A 89 -2.91 -12.80 2.61
CA HIS A 89 -3.29 -11.95 1.47
C HIS A 89 -2.47 -10.65 1.41
N CYS A 90 -1.91 -10.22 2.53
CA CYS A 90 -1.17 -8.97 2.62
C CYS A 90 0.10 -9.15 3.45
N LYS A 91 1.21 -8.59 2.97
CA LYS A 91 2.48 -8.53 3.71
C LYS A 91 3.01 -7.11 3.69
N PHE A 92 3.49 -6.65 4.84
CA PHE A 92 3.99 -5.30 5.05
C PHE A 92 5.45 -5.34 5.50
N ARG A 93 6.28 -4.50 4.86
CA ARG A 93 7.71 -4.31 5.19
C ARG A 93 8.06 -2.83 5.15
N ILE A 94 9.15 -2.47 5.82
CA ILE A 94 9.80 -1.17 5.69
C ILE A 94 11.23 -1.44 5.24
N TRP A 95 11.64 -0.89 4.11
CA TRP A 95 12.94 -1.09 3.51
C TRP A 95 13.68 0.24 3.37
N HIS A 96 14.94 0.29 3.80
CA HIS A 96 15.83 1.43 3.61
C HIS A 96 16.82 1.11 2.50
N CYS A 97 16.55 1.59 1.29
CA CYS A 97 17.44 1.44 0.15
C CYS A 97 18.47 2.57 0.16
N GLN A 98 19.71 2.25 0.54
CA GLN A 98 20.78 3.25 0.70
C GLN A 98 21.80 3.26 -0.45
N GLN A 99 21.79 2.20 -1.27
CA GLN A 99 22.74 1.99 -2.36
C GLN A 99 22.01 1.47 -3.58
N ASN A 100 22.59 1.67 -4.76
CA ASN A 100 22.06 1.13 -6.00
C ASN A 100 22.04 -0.40 -5.91
N MET A 101 20.93 -0.99 -6.34
CA MET A 101 20.80 -2.45 -6.39
C MET A 101 21.68 -3.01 -7.52
N PRO A 102 22.60 -3.95 -7.23
CA PRO A 102 23.45 -4.57 -8.25
C PRO A 102 22.77 -5.75 -8.98
N PHE A 103 21.47 -5.95 -8.74
CA PHE A 103 20.66 -7.02 -9.31
C PHE A 103 19.22 -6.56 -9.47
N LEU A 104 18.44 -7.32 -10.23
CA LEU A 104 17.00 -7.14 -10.34
C LEU A 104 16.25 -7.98 -9.30
N VAL A 105 15.06 -7.54 -8.95
CA VAL A 105 14.12 -8.31 -8.14
C VAL A 105 12.80 -8.50 -8.87
N ARG A 106 12.15 -9.62 -8.60
CA ARG A 106 10.85 -9.97 -9.18
C ARG A 106 9.97 -10.64 -8.14
N ASN A 107 8.78 -10.10 -7.90
CA ASN A 107 7.81 -10.71 -6.98
C ASN A 107 6.78 -11.55 -7.75
N ALA A 108 6.88 -12.87 -7.69
CA ALA A 108 5.91 -13.76 -8.31
C ALA A 108 4.78 -14.18 -7.33
N ASP A 109 4.77 -13.65 -6.10
CA ASP A 109 3.72 -13.92 -5.10
C ASP A 109 2.55 -12.94 -5.14
N GLY A 110 2.67 -11.79 -5.79
CA GLY A 110 1.62 -10.76 -5.78
C GLY A 110 2.09 -9.47 -6.42
N ASP A 111 1.16 -8.52 -6.54
CA ASP A 111 1.53 -7.14 -6.83
C ASP A 111 2.24 -6.52 -5.62
N GLU A 112 3.15 -5.58 -5.88
CA GLU A 112 3.85 -4.81 -4.86
C GLU A 112 3.41 -3.36 -4.93
N LEU A 113 3.12 -2.74 -3.79
CA LEU A 113 2.94 -1.30 -3.69
C LEU A 113 4.11 -0.72 -2.89
N LEU A 114 4.90 0.12 -3.55
CA LEU A 114 5.92 0.92 -2.89
C LEU A 114 5.32 2.27 -2.51
N PHE A 115 5.56 2.72 -1.29
CA PHE A 115 5.33 4.11 -0.89
C PHE A 115 6.65 4.71 -0.42
N VAL A 116 7.09 5.77 -1.08
CA VAL A 116 8.33 6.48 -0.74
C VAL A 116 8.07 7.38 0.46
N HIS A 117 8.45 6.93 1.64
CA HIS A 117 8.30 7.73 2.86
C HIS A 117 9.29 8.91 2.88
N GLU A 118 10.54 8.65 2.50
CA GLU A 118 11.63 9.63 2.40
C GLU A 118 12.57 9.27 1.24
N GLY A 119 13.30 10.27 0.75
CA GLY A 119 14.33 10.12 -0.28
C GLY A 119 13.82 10.24 -1.72
N ARG A 120 14.73 9.97 -2.65
CA ARG A 120 14.53 10.05 -4.10
C ARG A 120 15.45 9.08 -4.81
N GLY A 121 14.99 8.45 -5.89
CA GLY A 121 15.82 7.55 -6.68
C GLY A 121 15.20 7.23 -8.02
N GLU A 122 16.00 6.59 -8.87
CA GLU A 122 15.59 6.14 -10.19
C GLU A 122 15.15 4.68 -10.10
N LEU A 123 13.97 4.37 -10.64
CA LEU A 123 13.45 3.02 -10.74
C LEU A 123 13.54 2.56 -12.19
N PHE A 124 14.13 1.38 -12.39
CA PHE A 124 14.16 0.70 -13.68
C PHE A 124 13.34 -0.58 -13.57
N CYS A 125 12.50 -0.86 -14.55
CA CYS A 125 11.68 -2.07 -14.60
C CYS A 125 11.43 -2.54 -16.04
N ASP A 126 10.75 -3.68 -16.21
CA ASP A 126 10.42 -4.22 -17.55
C ASP A 126 9.69 -3.21 -18.46
N TYR A 127 9.03 -2.20 -17.88
CA TYR A 127 8.25 -1.17 -18.59
C TYR A 127 9.03 0.12 -18.87
N GLY A 128 10.26 0.23 -18.38
CA GLY A 128 11.08 1.43 -18.56
C GLY A 128 11.62 2.00 -17.27
N HIS A 129 11.92 3.29 -17.33
CA HIS A 129 12.53 4.10 -16.28
C HIS A 129 11.55 5.15 -15.75
N ILE A 130 11.61 5.42 -14.45
CA ILE A 130 10.89 6.52 -13.81
C ILE A 130 11.60 6.98 -12.53
N THR A 131 11.61 8.29 -12.29
CA THR A 131 12.05 8.84 -11.01
C THR A 131 10.95 8.67 -9.96
N LEU A 132 11.33 8.17 -8.79
CA LEU A 132 10.49 8.14 -7.59
C LEU A 132 11.01 9.13 -6.56
N GLU A 133 10.09 9.86 -5.93
CA GLU A 133 10.36 10.83 -4.89
C GLU A 133 9.42 10.71 -3.70
N LYS A 134 9.74 11.44 -2.63
CA LYS A 134 8.95 11.46 -1.40
C LYS A 134 7.45 11.62 -1.64
N GLY A 135 6.75 10.60 -1.18
CA GLY A 135 5.31 10.48 -1.15
C GLY A 135 4.69 9.93 -2.43
N ASP A 136 5.51 9.46 -3.37
CA ASP A 136 5.02 8.62 -4.46
C ASP A 136 4.53 7.28 -3.93
N TYR A 137 3.37 6.90 -4.43
CA TYR A 137 2.94 5.51 -4.51
C TYR A 137 3.34 4.96 -5.87
N PHE A 138 3.96 3.79 -5.90
CA PHE A 138 4.31 3.08 -7.12
C PHE A 138 3.82 1.64 -7.05
N SER A 139 2.78 1.33 -7.83
CA SER A 139 2.20 -0.01 -7.93
C SER A 139 2.94 -0.80 -8.99
N ILE A 140 3.41 -1.99 -8.65
CA ILE A 140 4.19 -2.88 -9.51
C ILE A 140 3.40 -4.18 -9.72
N PRO A 141 2.98 -4.49 -10.96
CA PRO A 141 2.32 -5.75 -11.25
C PRO A 141 3.19 -6.95 -10.91
N ARG A 142 2.55 -8.03 -10.44
CA ARG A 142 3.20 -9.31 -10.18
C ARG A 142 4.09 -9.74 -11.34
N SER A 143 5.25 -10.27 -11.00
CA SER A 143 6.28 -10.79 -11.92
C SER A 143 7.01 -9.74 -12.77
N THR A 144 6.81 -8.45 -12.52
CA THR A 144 7.66 -7.38 -13.09
C THR A 144 9.05 -7.44 -12.45
N SER A 145 10.10 -7.48 -13.26
CA SER A 145 11.47 -7.24 -12.81
C SER A 145 11.70 -5.75 -12.60
N TRP A 146 12.37 -5.38 -11.51
CA TRP A 146 12.75 -4.01 -11.24
C TRP A 146 13.99 -3.89 -10.36
N ARG A 147 14.59 -2.70 -10.34
CA ARG A 147 15.67 -2.29 -9.44
C ARG A 147 15.54 -0.80 -9.12
N LEU A 148 16.18 -0.39 -8.02
CA LEU A 148 16.28 1.00 -7.59
C LEU A 148 17.73 1.47 -7.57
N GLU A 149 17.91 2.71 -7.97
CA GLU A 149 19.14 3.48 -7.85
C GLU A 149 18.86 4.75 -7.03
N PRO A 150 19.06 4.71 -5.69
CA PRO A 150 18.87 5.88 -4.85
C PRO A 150 19.78 7.05 -5.27
N ILE A 151 19.19 8.22 -5.51
CA ILE A 151 19.91 9.50 -5.59
C ILE A 151 20.17 10.01 -4.16
N GLU A 152 19.17 9.85 -3.30
CA GLU A 152 19.22 10.08 -1.87
C GLU A 152 18.76 8.81 -1.15
N PRO A 153 19.27 8.50 0.06
CA PRO A 153 18.81 7.33 0.81
C PRO A 153 17.29 7.27 0.91
N MET A 154 16.70 6.17 0.44
CA MET A 154 15.25 6.01 0.36
C MET A 154 14.71 5.19 1.53
N GLN A 155 13.60 5.63 2.10
CA GLN A 155 12.80 4.83 3.03
C GLN A 155 11.48 4.47 2.36
N LEU A 156 11.24 3.17 2.21
CA LEU A 156 10.14 2.62 1.43
C LEU A 156 9.25 1.80 2.34
N VAL A 157 7.95 2.07 2.32
CA VAL A 157 6.94 1.13 2.82
C VAL A 157 6.55 0.23 1.65
N MET A 158 6.65 -1.08 1.86
CA MET A 158 6.31 -2.08 0.86
C MET A 158 5.10 -2.89 1.30
N ILE A 159 4.10 -2.97 0.43
CA ILE A 159 2.85 -3.70 0.70
C ILE A 159 2.59 -4.68 -0.45
N GLU A 160 2.76 -5.97 -0.18
CA GLU A 160 2.47 -7.04 -1.14
C GLU A 160 1.01 -7.45 -1.05
N ALA A 161 0.30 -7.46 -2.18
CA ALA A 161 -1.01 -8.09 -2.34
C ALA A 161 -0.81 -9.56 -2.76
N THR A 162 -0.60 -10.46 -1.79
CA THR A 162 -0.33 -11.88 -2.07
C THR A 162 -1.52 -12.53 -2.75
N ASN A 163 -1.30 -13.11 -3.94
CA ASN A 163 -2.37 -13.68 -4.78
C ASN A 163 -3.49 -12.72 -5.17
N GLY A 164 -3.24 -11.42 -5.07
CA GLY A 164 -4.13 -10.37 -5.53
C GLY A 164 -3.40 -9.37 -6.42
N SER A 165 -4.18 -8.39 -6.87
CA SER A 165 -3.68 -7.25 -7.64
C SER A 165 -4.25 -5.95 -7.10
N TYR A 166 -3.48 -4.87 -7.21
CA TYR A 166 -3.97 -3.55 -6.84
C TYR A 166 -4.87 -2.98 -7.93
N GLN A 167 -5.96 -2.35 -7.49
CA GLN A 167 -6.98 -1.73 -8.31
C GLN A 167 -7.29 -0.34 -7.74
N LEU A 168 -7.85 0.52 -8.58
CA LEU A 168 -8.51 1.74 -8.09
C LEU A 168 -9.86 1.36 -7.47
N PRO A 169 -10.25 1.96 -6.34
CA PRO A 169 -11.52 1.64 -5.70
C PRO A 169 -12.69 2.26 -6.47
N GLU A 170 -13.87 1.64 -6.37
CA GLU A 170 -15.11 2.28 -6.82
C GLU A 170 -15.38 3.56 -6.03
N LYS A 171 -15.55 4.68 -6.74
CA LYS A 171 -15.77 6.00 -6.13
C LYS A 171 -17.25 6.36 -6.00
N GLY A 172 -18.16 5.57 -6.57
CA GLY A 172 -19.61 5.79 -6.45
C GLY A 172 -20.03 7.22 -6.87
N LEU A 173 -20.81 7.88 -6.01
CA LEU A 173 -21.42 9.19 -6.31
C LEU A 173 -20.42 10.34 -6.50
N VAL A 174 -19.20 10.25 -5.96
CA VAL A 174 -18.19 11.31 -6.13
C VAL A 174 -17.46 11.23 -7.48
N GLY A 175 -17.68 10.14 -8.24
CA GLY A 175 -17.13 9.95 -9.58
C GLY A 175 -15.65 9.57 -9.61
N ASN A 176 -15.18 9.18 -10.79
CA ASN A 176 -13.83 8.61 -10.99
C ASN A 176 -12.68 9.62 -10.83
N HIS A 177 -12.97 10.92 -10.76
CA HIS A 177 -11.98 11.99 -10.60
C HIS A 177 -11.71 12.35 -9.12
N ALA A 178 -12.44 11.72 -8.17
CA ALA A 178 -12.12 11.79 -6.76
C ALA A 178 -11.23 10.58 -6.39
N ILE A 179 -10.22 10.65 -5.53
CA ILE A 179 -9.66 11.82 -4.84
C ILE A 179 -8.51 12.46 -5.64
N PHE A 180 -8.21 11.96 -6.82
CA PHE A 180 -7.25 12.53 -7.76
C PHE A 180 -7.75 12.24 -9.17
N ASP A 181 -7.33 13.04 -10.14
CA ASP A 181 -7.67 12.80 -11.53
C ASP A 181 -6.77 11.69 -12.11
N PRO A 182 -7.30 10.71 -12.86
CA PRO A 182 -6.48 9.68 -13.51
C PRO A 182 -5.34 10.23 -14.39
N ALA A 183 -5.43 11.47 -14.87
CA ALA A 183 -4.34 12.13 -15.59
C ALA A 183 -3.07 12.35 -14.75
N CYS A 184 -3.15 12.27 -13.42
CA CYS A 184 -1.99 12.29 -12.52
C CYS A 184 -1.27 10.94 -12.42
N LEU A 185 -1.81 9.88 -13.03
CA LEU A 185 -1.14 8.58 -13.09
C LEU A 185 -0.03 8.64 -14.14
N GLU A 186 1.19 8.38 -13.69
CA GLU A 186 2.37 8.32 -14.55
C GLU A 186 2.87 6.89 -14.66
N VAL A 187 3.45 6.56 -15.81
CA VAL A 187 4.01 5.23 -16.11
C VAL A 187 5.48 5.36 -16.48
N PRO A 188 6.30 4.31 -16.30
CA PRO A 188 7.68 4.31 -16.79
C PRO A 188 7.77 4.48 -18.30
N ASP A 189 8.88 5.07 -18.77
CA ASP A 189 9.14 5.29 -20.20
C ASP A 189 10.45 4.61 -20.65
N ILE A 190 10.53 4.26 -21.94
CA ILE A 190 11.74 3.74 -22.59
C ILE A 190 12.60 4.93 -23.05
N ASP A 191 13.08 5.70 -22.08
CA ASP A 191 13.89 6.91 -22.26
C ASP A 191 15.40 6.60 -22.44
N ASP A 192 16.21 7.65 -22.55
CA ASP A 192 17.66 7.50 -22.73
C ASP A 192 18.34 6.92 -21.48
N ALA A 193 17.80 7.17 -20.28
CA ALA A 193 18.32 6.60 -19.05
C ALA A 193 18.06 5.08 -19.01
N PHE A 194 16.87 4.64 -19.41
CA PHE A 194 16.55 3.21 -19.54
C PHE A 194 17.48 2.52 -20.55
N LYS A 195 17.70 3.12 -21.73
CA LYS A 195 18.54 2.54 -22.78
C LYS A 195 20.02 2.50 -22.42
N ALA A 196 20.49 3.41 -21.58
CA ALA A 196 21.89 3.46 -21.15
C ALA A 196 22.33 2.21 -20.38
N GLN A 197 21.40 1.44 -19.81
CA GLN A 197 21.71 0.20 -19.08
C GLN A 197 21.81 -1.04 -19.98
N TYR A 198 21.50 -0.93 -21.28
CA TYR A 198 21.58 -2.06 -22.20
C TYR A 198 23.03 -2.52 -22.30
N ASP A 199 23.30 -3.70 -21.75
CA ASP A 199 24.63 -4.29 -21.75
C ASP A 199 24.57 -5.81 -21.86
N GLU A 200 25.69 -6.38 -22.28
CA GLU A 200 25.94 -7.82 -22.37
C GLU A 200 26.74 -8.29 -21.14
N ASN A 201 26.58 -7.62 -20.00
CA ASN A 201 27.21 -8.02 -18.74
C ASN A 201 26.35 -9.06 -18.04
N GLU A 202 26.95 -9.86 -17.15
CA GLU A 202 26.19 -10.79 -16.34
C GLU A 202 25.28 -10.04 -15.36
N TRP A 203 23.98 -10.36 -15.36
CA TRP A 203 22.99 -9.83 -14.43
C TRP A 203 22.26 -10.93 -13.67
N GLN A 204 21.94 -10.65 -12.42
CA GLN A 204 21.15 -11.56 -11.59
C GLN A 204 19.73 -11.02 -11.37
N VAL A 205 18.76 -11.93 -11.36
CA VAL A 205 17.36 -11.66 -11.02
C VAL A 205 16.96 -12.50 -9.82
N GLN A 206 16.64 -11.86 -8.71
CA GLN A 206 16.09 -12.50 -7.52
C GLN A 206 14.57 -12.62 -7.63
N VAL A 207 14.10 -13.83 -7.90
CA VAL A 207 12.68 -14.15 -8.03
C VAL A 207 12.15 -14.68 -6.71
N LYS A 208 11.19 -13.96 -6.13
CA LYS A 208 10.47 -14.40 -4.93
C LYS A 208 9.19 -15.14 -5.32
N ARG A 209 9.04 -16.40 -4.88
CA ARG A 209 7.83 -17.21 -5.05
C ARG A 209 7.62 -18.14 -3.86
N HIS A 210 6.38 -18.27 -3.41
CA HIS A 210 5.96 -18.97 -2.20
C HIS A 210 6.81 -18.60 -0.98
N GLY A 211 7.17 -17.31 -0.86
CA GLY A 211 8.04 -16.82 0.21
C GLY A 211 9.49 -17.28 0.15
N LYS A 212 9.92 -17.95 -0.92
CA LYS A 212 11.30 -18.36 -1.17
C LYS A 212 11.90 -17.51 -2.28
N VAL A 213 13.21 -17.28 -2.22
CA VAL A 213 13.94 -16.55 -3.26
C VAL A 213 14.79 -17.54 -4.06
N SER A 214 14.70 -17.45 -5.38
CA SER A 214 15.57 -18.10 -6.34
C SER A 214 16.33 -17.04 -7.14
N VAL A 215 17.53 -17.36 -7.60
CA VAL A 215 18.35 -16.45 -8.39
C VAL A 215 18.48 -17.02 -9.80
N ILE A 216 18.20 -16.18 -10.81
CA ILE A 216 18.42 -16.47 -12.22
C ILE A 216 19.57 -15.59 -12.70
N THR A 217 20.55 -16.17 -13.37
CA THR A 217 21.68 -15.43 -13.96
C THR A 217 21.47 -15.34 -15.47
N TYR A 218 21.50 -14.12 -16.00
CA TYR A 218 21.46 -13.81 -17.42
C TYR A 218 22.84 -13.33 -17.88
N PRO A 219 23.25 -13.65 -19.12
CA PRO A 219 24.49 -13.13 -19.69
C PRO A 219 24.37 -11.69 -20.21
N TYR A 220 23.26 -11.00 -19.92
CA TYR A 220 22.93 -9.62 -20.30
C TYR A 220 21.96 -9.02 -19.27
N ASN A 221 21.78 -7.71 -19.25
CA ASN A 221 20.72 -7.08 -18.47
C ASN A 221 19.34 -7.35 -19.08
N PRO A 222 18.42 -8.08 -18.44
CA PRO A 222 17.12 -8.39 -19.03
C PRO A 222 16.12 -7.23 -18.96
N LEU A 223 16.51 -6.04 -18.48
CA LEU A 223 15.76 -4.80 -18.67
C LEU A 223 16.13 -4.15 -20.01
N ASP A 224 15.90 -4.86 -21.10
CA ASP A 224 16.30 -4.49 -22.47
C ASP A 224 15.10 -4.22 -23.41
N ALA A 225 13.90 -4.07 -22.84
CA ALA A 225 12.68 -3.83 -23.61
C ALA A 225 12.79 -2.57 -24.47
N VAL A 226 12.65 -2.72 -25.79
CA VAL A 226 12.68 -1.58 -26.74
C VAL A 226 11.34 -0.84 -26.85
N GLY A 227 10.29 -1.38 -26.26
CA GLY A 227 8.93 -0.83 -26.27
C GLY A 227 7.92 -1.85 -25.75
N TRP A 228 6.73 -1.37 -25.37
CA TRP A 228 5.63 -2.20 -24.88
C TRP A 228 4.27 -1.62 -25.29
N HIS A 229 3.24 -2.46 -25.33
CA HIS A 229 1.85 -2.05 -25.51
C HIS A 229 0.93 -2.96 -24.69
N GLY A 230 -0.12 -2.40 -24.09
CA GLY A 230 -1.04 -3.16 -23.24
C GLY A 230 -1.82 -2.26 -22.28
N ASP A 231 -2.60 -2.88 -21.40
CA ASP A 231 -3.42 -2.24 -20.36
C ASP A 231 -2.94 -2.55 -18.93
N LEU A 232 -1.91 -3.40 -18.80
CA LEU A 232 -1.22 -3.66 -17.54
C LEU A 232 0.10 -2.89 -17.53
N ALA A 233 0.29 -2.03 -16.53
CA ALA A 233 1.52 -1.27 -16.35
C ALA A 233 1.74 -0.94 -14.86
N PRO A 234 2.99 -0.72 -14.44
CA PRO A 234 3.29 -0.03 -13.20
C PRO A 234 2.73 1.40 -13.25
N VAL A 235 2.24 1.90 -12.13
CA VAL A 235 1.67 3.25 -12.05
C VAL A 235 2.22 4.00 -10.84
N ARG A 236 2.65 5.24 -11.08
CA ARG A 236 3.07 6.21 -10.06
C ARG A 236 1.96 7.23 -9.83
N VAL A 237 1.75 7.62 -8.57
CA VAL A 237 0.98 8.83 -8.21
C VAL A 237 1.54 9.45 -6.93
N ASN A 238 1.69 10.77 -6.91
CA ASN A 238 2.18 11.47 -5.73
C ASN A 238 1.03 11.89 -4.82
N TRP A 239 1.19 11.75 -3.51
CA TRP A 239 0.18 12.21 -2.53
C TRP A 239 -0.15 13.71 -2.63
N ARG A 240 0.75 14.53 -3.21
CA ARG A 240 0.51 15.97 -3.44
C ARG A 240 -0.58 16.23 -4.50
N ASP A 241 -0.84 15.28 -5.38
CA ASP A 241 -1.89 15.39 -6.39
C ASP A 241 -3.27 15.07 -5.82
N PHE A 242 -3.33 14.58 -4.58
CA PHE A 242 -4.59 14.21 -3.98
C PHE A 242 -5.39 15.46 -3.61
N ARG A 243 -6.69 15.36 -3.79
CA ARG A 243 -7.75 16.31 -3.45
C ARG A 243 -8.69 15.58 -2.49
N PRO A 244 -8.35 15.53 -1.18
CA PRO A 244 -9.11 14.76 -0.20
C PRO A 244 -10.57 15.18 -0.16
N LEU A 245 -11.47 14.20 -0.08
CA LEU A 245 -12.86 14.48 0.24
C LEU A 245 -12.95 15.00 1.68
N MET A 246 -13.65 16.11 1.86
CA MET A 246 -13.82 16.73 3.17
C MET A 246 -15.30 17.00 3.39
N SER A 247 -15.72 16.94 4.65
CA SER A 247 -17.07 17.33 5.07
C SER A 247 -16.96 18.30 6.22
N HIS A 248 -17.65 19.43 6.10
CA HIS A 248 -17.65 20.51 7.09
C HIS A 248 -18.40 20.16 8.39
N ARG A 249 -19.28 19.15 8.35
CA ARG A 249 -20.25 18.87 9.41
C ARG A 249 -20.41 17.41 9.76
N TYR A 250 -19.71 16.52 9.08
CA TYR A 250 -19.89 15.08 9.25
C TYR A 250 -18.55 14.37 9.12
N HIS A 251 -18.33 13.34 9.94
CA HIS A 251 -17.16 12.50 9.81
C HIS A 251 -17.24 11.63 8.56
N LEU A 252 -16.27 11.76 7.66
CA LEU A 252 -16.15 10.85 6.53
C LEU A 252 -15.46 9.56 6.99
N PRO A 253 -15.99 8.37 6.63
CA PRO A 253 -15.32 7.12 6.96
C PRO A 253 -13.94 7.10 6.28
N PRO A 254 -12.92 6.46 6.88
CA PRO A 254 -11.58 6.40 6.30
C PRO A 254 -11.54 5.83 4.88
N SER A 255 -12.49 4.96 4.52
CA SER A 255 -12.63 4.40 3.16
C SER A 255 -12.91 5.45 2.08
N ALA A 256 -13.41 6.64 2.43
CA ALA A 256 -13.54 7.76 1.49
C ALA A 256 -12.19 8.21 0.90
N HIS A 257 -11.08 7.88 1.59
CA HIS A 257 -9.72 8.23 1.21
C HIS A 257 -8.93 7.05 0.61
N THR A 258 -9.59 5.94 0.28
CA THR A 258 -8.91 4.80 -0.35
C THR A 258 -8.31 5.19 -1.70
N THR A 259 -7.02 4.93 -1.88
CA THR A 259 -6.27 5.14 -3.15
C THR A 259 -6.20 3.86 -3.96
N PHE A 260 -5.74 2.77 -3.33
CA PHE A 260 -5.63 1.46 -3.93
C PHE A 260 -6.40 0.44 -3.08
N VAL A 261 -6.97 -0.56 -3.73
CA VAL A 261 -7.63 -1.72 -3.10
C VAL A 261 -7.11 -2.99 -3.75
N ALA A 262 -7.01 -4.06 -2.99
CA ALA A 262 -6.72 -5.39 -3.50
C ALA A 262 -7.75 -6.38 -2.94
N GLU A 263 -7.95 -7.49 -3.65
CA GLU A 263 -8.83 -8.55 -3.21
C GLU A 263 -8.28 -9.23 -1.93
N ARG A 264 -9.21 -9.78 -1.13
CA ARG A 264 -8.86 -10.72 -0.04
C ARG A 264 -8.77 -12.11 -0.63
#